data_AF-A0A971KZW4-F1
#
_entry.id   AF-A0A971KZW4-F1
#
_cell.length_a   1.000
_cell.length_b   1.000
_cell.length_c   1.000
_cell.angle_alpha   90.00
_cell.angle_beta   90.00
_cell.angle_gamma   90.00
#
_symmetry.space_group_name_H-M   'P 1'
#
loop_
_entity.id
_entity.type
_entity.pdbx_description
1 polymer ?
#
loop_
_entity_poly.entity_id
_entity_poly.type
_entity_poly.pdbx_seq_one_letter_code
_entity_poly.pdbx_strand_id
1 'polypeptide(L)'
;MRKSVGMRKIVPKVIIRIAVLVFLIIGVISIVAITIKDLMEDVGDSGMYHTSLEYSYYSGEYGRLFNLLPDYDKRYTEECSVYTEMALVYRAYEKYVFWNDIVAICEKDDENLEYYEKYRMQYLEELSSRMKALEYEENRLKMDKIIRDAGIELV
;
A
#
# COMPACT_ATOMS: atom_id res chain seq x y z
N MET A 1 -67.66 -34.43 -24.88
CA MET A 1 -67.11 -33.05 -24.82
C MET A 1 -66.10 -32.94 -23.68
N ARG A 2 -64.79 -32.93 -23.96
CA ARG A 2 -63.77 -32.55 -22.96
C ARG A 2 -63.75 -31.02 -22.88
N LYS A 3 -64.22 -30.44 -21.78
CA LYS A 3 -63.99 -29.02 -21.47
C LYS A 3 -62.56 -28.87 -20.94
N SER A 4 -61.70 -28.19 -21.70
CA SER A 4 -60.39 -27.73 -21.24
C SER A 4 -60.59 -26.49 -20.36
N VAL A 5 -60.42 -26.64 -19.05
CA VAL A 5 -60.45 -25.50 -18.14
C VAL A 5 -59.38 -25.74 -17.07
N GLY A 6 -58.24 -25.07 -17.19
CA GLY A 6 -57.21 -25.14 -16.15
C GLY A 6 -55.86 -24.47 -16.43
N MET A 7 -55.48 -24.19 -17.69
CA MET A 7 -54.13 -23.67 -17.99
C MET A 7 -54.03 -22.17 -18.29
N ARG A 8 -55.13 -21.43 -18.48
CA ARG A 8 -55.05 -20.02 -18.91
C ARG A 8 -54.85 -18.98 -17.80
N LYS A 9 -55.08 -19.30 -16.51
CA LYS A 9 -54.96 -18.32 -15.40
C LYS A 9 -53.63 -18.37 -14.63
N ILE A 10 -52.87 -19.47 -14.74
CA ILE A 10 -51.64 -19.67 -13.97
C ILE A 10 -50.47 -18.89 -14.60
N VAL A 11 -50.39 -18.91 -15.94
CA VAL A 11 -49.32 -18.27 -16.71
C VAL A 11 -49.16 -16.77 -16.42
N PRO A 12 -50.21 -15.93 -16.44
CA PRO A 12 -50.04 -14.49 -16.16
C PRO A 12 -49.62 -14.21 -14.72
N LYS A 13 -50.08 -15.00 -13.74
CA LYS A 13 -49.72 -14.79 -12.32
C LYS A 13 -48.26 -15.12 -12.02
N VAL A 14 -47.70 -16.12 -12.72
CA VAL A 14 -46.28 -16.48 -12.62
C VAL A 14 -45.40 -15.41 -13.30
N ILE A 15 -45.80 -14.93 -14.48
CA ILE A 15 -45.07 -13.88 -15.20
C ILE A 15 -45.00 -12.59 -14.37
N ILE A 16 -46.10 -12.18 -13.74
CA ILE A 16 -46.12 -10.98 -12.88
C ILE A 16 -45.18 -11.15 -11.67
N ARG A 17 -45.13 -12.33 -11.05
CA ARG A 17 -44.22 -12.59 -9.93
C ARG A 17 -42.76 -12.53 -10.35
N ILE A 18 -42.43 -13.05 -11.54
CA ILE A 18 -41.07 -12.97 -12.10
C ILE A 18 -40.69 -11.51 -12.37
N ALA A 19 -41.60 -10.73 -12.96
CA ALA A 19 -41.35 -9.31 -13.23
C ALA A 19 -41.08 -8.52 -11.94
N VAL A 20 -41.89 -8.72 -10.89
CA VAL A 20 -41.69 -8.07 -9.58
C VAL A 20 -40.35 -8.46 -8.96
N LEU A 21 -39.97 -9.74 -9.06
CA LEU A 21 -38.68 -10.23 -8.57
C LEU A 21 -37.51 -9.56 -9.29
N VAL A 22 -37.59 -9.44 -10.61
CA VAL A 22 -36.57 -8.76 -11.42
C VAL A 22 -36.47 -7.28 -11.04
N PHE A 23 -37.60 -6.58 -10.87
CA PHE A 23 -37.59 -5.18 -10.43
C PHE A 23 -37.01 -5.00 -9.03
N LEU A 24 -37.28 -5.92 -8.09
CA LEU A 24 -36.67 -5.90 -6.75
C LEU A 24 -35.16 -6.10 -6.81
N ILE A 25 -34.70 -7.07 -7.61
CA ILE A 25 -33.26 -7.32 -7.78
C ILE A 25 -32.58 -6.09 -8.37
N ILE A 26 -33.15 -5.49 -9.41
CA ILE A 26 -32.62 -4.27 -10.02
C ILE A 26 -32.59 -3.13 -9.00
N GLY A 27 -33.66 -2.94 -8.22
CA GLY A 27 -33.72 -1.90 -7.19
C GLY A 27 -32.64 -2.06 -6.12
N VAL A 28 -32.42 -3.29 -5.64
CA VAL A 28 -31.34 -3.58 -4.68
C VAL A 28 -29.97 -3.30 -5.29
N ILE A 29 -29.72 -3.73 -6.53
CA ILE A 29 -28.45 -3.45 -7.23
C ILE A 29 -28.24 -1.95 -7.40
N SER A 30 -29.26 -1.19 -7.77
CA SER A 30 -29.17 0.27 -7.92
C SER A 30 -28.86 0.97 -6.60
N ILE A 31 -29.52 0.58 -5.50
CA ILE A 31 -29.24 1.15 -4.17
C ILE A 31 -27.80 0.83 -3.76
N VAL A 32 -27.36 -0.42 -3.89
CA VAL A 32 -25.99 -0.82 -3.57
C VAL A 32 -24.97 -0.06 -4.43
N ALA A 33 -25.24 0.10 -5.72
CA ALA A 33 -24.35 0.83 -6.63
C ALA A 33 -24.25 2.32 -6.26
N ILE A 34 -25.37 2.96 -5.89
CA ILE A 34 -25.38 4.35 -5.41
C ILE A 34 -24.63 4.46 -4.08
N THR A 35 -24.87 3.55 -3.12
CA THR A 35 -24.17 3.56 -1.84
C THR A 35 -22.67 3.34 -2.00
N ILE A 36 -22.24 2.46 -2.91
CA ILE A 36 -20.82 2.29 -3.25
C ILE A 36 -20.27 3.58 -3.89
N LYS A 37 -21.01 4.20 -4.82
CA LYS A 37 -20.61 5.43 -5.48
C LYS A 37 -20.48 6.58 -4.47
N ASP A 38 -21.43 6.73 -3.56
CA ASP A 38 -21.38 7.73 -2.49
C ASP A 38 -20.23 7.45 -1.52
N LEU A 39 -19.96 6.20 -1.16
CA LEU A 39 -18.77 5.83 -0.37
C LEU A 39 -17.46 6.15 -1.11
N MET A 40 -17.42 5.99 -2.44
CA MET A 40 -16.25 6.31 -3.27
C MET A 40 -16.12 7.81 -3.57
N GLU A 41 -17.21 8.58 -3.53
CA GLU A 41 -17.19 10.04 -3.73
C GLU A 41 -16.97 10.81 -2.42
N ASP A 42 -17.41 10.28 -1.27
CA ASP A 42 -17.18 10.86 0.07
C ASP A 42 -15.76 10.55 0.58
N VAL A 43 -15.16 9.45 0.12
CA VAL A 43 -13.72 9.22 0.19
C VAL A 43 -13.09 9.86 -1.05
N GLY A 44 -12.96 11.18 -1.05
CA GLY A 44 -12.20 11.90 -2.07
C GLY A 44 -10.84 11.22 -2.31
N ASP A 45 -10.31 11.32 -3.53
CA ASP A 45 -9.09 10.64 -4.00
C ASP A 45 -7.90 10.72 -3.00
N SER A 46 -7.84 11.79 -2.20
CA SER A 46 -6.89 11.96 -1.09
C SER A 46 -7.07 10.97 0.07
N GLY A 47 -8.30 10.61 0.46
CA GLY A 47 -8.59 9.69 1.55
C GLY A 47 -8.22 8.24 1.23
N MET A 48 -8.48 7.78 -0.01
CA MET A 48 -7.97 6.49 -0.48
C MET A 48 -6.44 6.48 -0.51
N TYR A 49 -5.83 7.60 -0.92
CA TYR A 49 -4.39 7.77 -0.95
C TYR A 49 -3.75 7.67 0.44
N HIS A 50 -4.27 8.42 1.42
CA HIS A 50 -3.81 8.36 2.81
C HIS A 50 -3.99 6.96 3.41
N THR A 51 -5.15 6.34 3.18
CA THR A 51 -5.39 4.96 3.64
C THR A 51 -4.40 3.98 3.00
N SER A 52 -4.06 4.17 1.72
CA SER A 52 -3.10 3.32 1.01
C SER A 52 -1.65 3.52 1.48
N LEU A 53 -1.27 4.76 1.83
CA LEU A 53 0.03 5.10 2.41
C LEU A 53 0.15 4.50 3.82
N GLU A 54 -0.85 4.73 4.66
CA GLU A 54 -0.91 4.19 6.02
C GLU A 54 -0.92 2.65 6.01
N TYR A 55 -1.67 2.04 5.08
CA TYR A 55 -1.63 0.59 4.90
C TYR A 55 -0.25 0.11 4.44
N SER A 56 0.33 0.72 3.41
CA SER A 56 1.67 0.34 2.90
C SER A 56 2.74 0.48 3.98
N TYR A 57 2.56 1.47 4.85
CA TYR A 57 3.38 1.71 6.01
C TYR A 57 3.29 0.60 7.07
N TYR A 58 2.07 0.25 7.53
CA TYR A 58 1.89 -0.76 8.57
C TYR A 58 2.07 -2.20 8.07
N SER A 59 1.84 -2.44 6.78
CA SER A 59 2.02 -3.76 6.17
C SER A 59 3.49 -4.08 5.83
N GLY A 60 4.40 -3.12 5.97
CA GLY A 60 5.80 -3.28 5.57
C GLY A 60 6.00 -3.27 4.04
N GLU A 61 4.97 -2.95 3.26
CA GLU A 61 5.04 -2.78 1.81
C GLU A 61 5.59 -1.39 1.43
N TYR A 62 6.75 -1.02 1.98
CA TYR A 62 7.35 0.31 1.79
C TYR A 62 7.63 0.63 0.31
N GLY A 63 7.91 -0.38 -0.53
CA GLY A 63 8.00 -0.21 -1.98
C GLY A 63 6.73 0.37 -2.62
N ARG A 64 5.54 0.03 -2.09
CA ARG A 64 4.26 0.64 -2.49
C ARG A 64 4.10 2.05 -1.94
N LEU A 65 4.57 2.32 -0.73
CA LEU A 65 4.59 3.67 -0.15
C LEU A 65 5.27 4.67 -1.10
N PHE A 66 6.42 4.31 -1.69
CA PHE A 66 7.12 5.19 -2.63
C PHE A 66 6.39 5.40 -3.96
N ASN A 67 5.79 4.35 -4.51
CA ASN A 67 4.99 4.45 -5.74
C ASN A 67 3.72 5.28 -5.51
N LEU A 68 3.30 5.38 -4.25
CA LEU A 68 2.20 6.19 -3.75
C LEU A 68 2.71 7.51 -3.13
N LEU A 69 3.88 8.05 -3.50
CA LEU A 69 4.20 9.46 -3.23
C LEU A 69 4.14 10.22 -4.56
N PRO A 70 3.15 11.12 -4.77
CA PRO A 70 2.95 11.76 -6.06
C PRO A 70 4.01 12.86 -6.26
N ASP A 71 4.05 13.40 -7.47
CA ASP A 71 4.95 14.45 -7.95
C ASP A 71 5.38 15.52 -6.91
N TYR A 72 6.57 16.08 -7.17
CA TYR A 72 7.37 17.00 -6.35
C TYR A 72 6.60 18.08 -5.57
N ASP A 73 5.48 18.58 -6.10
CA ASP A 73 4.70 19.65 -5.47
C ASP A 73 3.81 19.20 -4.30
N LYS A 74 3.42 17.92 -4.19
CA LYS A 74 2.57 17.41 -3.09
C LYS A 74 3.36 16.80 -1.91
N ARG A 75 4.68 16.63 -2.07
CA ARG A 75 5.60 16.11 -1.04
C ARG A 75 5.70 16.95 0.23
N TYR A 76 5.26 18.21 0.18
CA TYR A 76 5.44 19.20 1.25
C TYR A 76 4.16 19.50 2.03
N THR A 77 3.15 18.64 1.94
CA THR A 77 2.07 18.65 2.94
C THR A 77 2.59 17.98 4.21
N GLU A 78 2.28 18.52 5.39
CA GLU A 78 2.79 18.05 6.69
C GLU A 78 2.56 16.54 6.87
N GLU A 79 1.39 16.05 6.46
CA GLU A 79 1.00 14.64 6.55
C GLU A 79 1.79 13.72 5.61
N CYS A 80 2.11 14.15 4.38
CA CYS A 80 2.98 13.38 3.47
C CYS A 80 4.45 13.46 3.86
N SER A 81 4.86 14.49 4.60
CA SER A 81 6.23 14.68 5.09
C SER A 81 6.64 13.53 6.01
N VAL A 82 5.73 13.11 6.90
CA VAL A 82 5.92 11.97 7.82
C VAL A 82 6.26 10.69 7.05
N TYR A 83 5.46 10.36 6.02
CA TYR A 83 5.68 9.16 5.22
C TYR A 83 6.91 9.27 4.33
N THR A 84 7.14 10.44 3.73
CA THR A 84 8.27 10.69 2.83
C THR A 84 9.60 10.53 3.55
N GLU A 85 9.68 11.02 4.78
CA GLU A 85 10.88 10.95 5.58
C GLU A 85 11.28 9.50 5.90
N MET A 86 10.34 8.68 6.38
CA MET A 86 10.62 7.25 6.63
C MET A 86 10.95 6.49 5.36
N ALA A 87 10.29 6.82 4.25
CA ALA A 87 10.61 6.25 2.95
C ALA A 87 12.09 6.53 2.60
N LEU A 88 12.56 7.76 2.74
CA LEU A 88 13.97 8.09 2.43
C LEU A 88 14.97 7.28 3.27
N VAL A 89 14.69 7.07 4.57
CA VAL A 89 15.52 6.19 5.40
C VAL A 89 15.45 4.74 4.93
N TYR A 90 14.25 4.22 4.65
CA TYR A 90 14.05 2.84 4.24
C TYR A 90 14.77 2.51 2.93
N ARG A 91 14.82 3.46 1.99
CA ARG A 91 15.59 3.29 0.74
C ARG A 91 17.09 3.16 1.00
N ALA A 92 17.63 3.94 1.94
CA ALA A 92 19.03 3.80 2.33
C ALA A 92 19.28 2.45 3.02
N TYR A 93 18.33 2.01 3.85
CA TYR A 93 18.34 0.70 4.50
C TYR A 93 18.37 -0.45 3.49
N GLU A 94 17.47 -0.47 2.49
CA GLU A 94 17.43 -1.54 1.48
C GLU A 94 18.73 -1.63 0.68
N LYS A 95 19.29 -0.48 0.28
CA LYS A 95 20.58 -0.45 -0.42
C LYS A 95 21.71 -0.99 0.46
N TYR A 96 21.74 -0.58 1.73
CA TYR A 96 22.72 -1.09 2.67
C TYR A 96 22.60 -2.61 2.83
N VAL A 97 21.40 -3.13 3.10
CA VAL A 97 21.16 -4.58 3.25
C VAL A 97 21.58 -5.33 1.99
N PHE A 98 21.20 -4.84 0.81
CA PHE A 98 21.63 -5.44 -0.45
C PHE A 98 23.15 -5.56 -0.55
N TRP A 99 23.90 -4.47 -0.32
CA TRP A 99 25.36 -4.52 -0.41
C TRP A 99 26.00 -5.29 0.73
N ASN A 100 25.38 -5.29 1.91
CA ASN A 100 25.82 -6.12 3.04
C ASN A 100 25.70 -7.61 2.72
N ASP A 101 24.60 -8.03 2.09
CA ASP A 101 24.38 -9.40 1.66
C ASP A 101 25.38 -9.80 0.57
N ILE A 102 25.65 -8.93 -0.40
CA ILE A 102 26.68 -9.14 -1.43
C ILE A 102 28.05 -9.35 -0.78
N VAL A 103 28.45 -8.49 0.16
CA VAL A 103 29.74 -8.64 0.85
C VAL A 103 29.77 -9.92 1.70
N ALA A 104 28.67 -10.30 2.33
CA ALA A 104 28.60 -11.49 3.18
C ALA A 104 28.75 -12.82 2.41
N ILE A 105 28.38 -12.85 1.13
CA ILE A 105 28.51 -14.04 0.27
C ILE A 105 29.82 -14.09 -0.53
N CYS A 106 30.56 -12.98 -0.64
CA CYS A 106 31.82 -12.96 -1.36
C CYS A 106 32.92 -13.74 -0.65
N GLU A 107 33.74 -14.47 -1.42
CA GLU A 107 34.96 -15.08 -0.92
C GLU A 107 36.03 -14.00 -0.70
N LYS A 108 37.00 -14.25 0.19
CA LYS A 108 38.00 -13.24 0.59
C LYS A 108 38.93 -12.79 -0.53
N ASP A 109 39.01 -13.56 -1.59
CA ASP A 109 39.83 -13.36 -2.78
C ASP A 109 39.02 -12.86 -4.00
N ASP A 110 37.74 -12.51 -3.81
CA ASP A 110 36.96 -11.85 -4.86
C ASP A 110 37.58 -10.50 -5.23
N GLU A 111 37.97 -10.35 -6.50
CA GLU A 111 38.61 -9.15 -7.05
C GLU A 111 37.77 -7.87 -6.85
N ASN A 112 36.45 -8.01 -6.67
CA ASN A 112 35.52 -6.90 -6.49
C ASN A 112 35.14 -6.64 -5.03
N LEU A 113 35.65 -7.42 -4.07
CA LEU A 113 35.26 -7.31 -2.65
C LEU A 113 35.47 -5.89 -2.11
N GLU A 114 36.63 -5.29 -2.37
CA GLU A 114 36.93 -3.91 -1.93
C GLU A 114 35.91 -2.89 -2.50
N TYR A 115 35.49 -3.10 -3.75
CA TYR A 115 34.47 -2.27 -4.39
C TYR A 115 33.11 -2.44 -3.71
N TYR A 116 32.69 -3.67 -3.38
CA TYR A 116 31.42 -3.92 -2.68
C TYR A 116 31.42 -3.39 -1.25
N GLU A 117 32.52 -3.55 -0.52
CA GLU A 117 32.68 -2.99 0.82
C GLU A 117 32.56 -1.47 0.81
N LYS A 118 33.09 -0.81 -0.22
CA LYS A 118 32.94 0.64 -0.41
C LYS A 118 31.48 1.05 -0.55
N TYR A 119 30.67 0.34 -1.36
CA TYR A 119 29.23 0.63 -1.46
C TYR A 119 28.48 0.35 -0.16
N ARG A 120 28.77 -0.78 0.48
CA ARG A 120 28.18 -1.11 1.79
C ARG A 120 28.41 0.04 2.78
N MET A 121 29.64 0.53 2.89
CA MET A 121 29.98 1.65 3.78
C MET A 121 29.31 2.94 3.37
N GLN A 122 29.33 3.28 2.07
CA GLN A 122 28.66 4.48 1.56
C GLN A 122 27.17 4.50 1.93
N TYR A 123 26.47 3.37 1.80
CA TYR A 123 25.04 3.29 2.13
C TYR A 123 24.79 3.20 3.63
N LEU A 124 25.74 2.70 4.42
CA LEU A 124 25.67 2.78 5.89
C LEU A 124 25.76 4.23 6.37
N GLU A 125 26.67 5.03 5.79
CA GLU A 125 26.79 6.46 6.07
C GLU A 125 25.53 7.22 5.61
N GLU A 126 24.99 6.90 4.43
CA GLU A 126 23.72 7.48 3.96
C GLU A 126 22.58 7.14 4.93
N LEU A 127 22.44 5.87 5.34
CA LEU A 127 21.42 5.43 6.29
C LEU A 127 21.55 6.16 7.63
N SER A 128 22.76 6.26 8.18
CA SER A 128 22.99 6.98 9.44
C SER A 128 22.66 8.47 9.32
N SER A 129 23.08 9.11 8.23
CA SER A 129 22.76 10.51 7.96
C SER A 129 21.25 10.74 7.87
N ARG A 130 20.52 9.86 7.17
CA ARG A 130 19.06 9.93 7.03
C ARG A 130 18.35 9.72 8.36
N MET A 131 18.82 8.79 9.19
CA MET A 131 18.32 8.57 10.55
C MET A 131 18.48 9.79 11.45
N LYS A 132 19.63 10.47 11.37
CA LYS A 132 19.90 11.71 12.13
C LYS A 132 19.03 12.87 11.64
N ALA A 133 18.70 12.88 10.34
CA ALA A 133 17.86 13.90 9.72
C ALA A 133 16.35 13.72 9.98
N LEU A 134 15.93 12.64 10.68
CA LEU A 134 14.54 12.45 11.05
C LEU A 134 14.06 13.59 11.96
N GLU A 135 12.99 14.27 11.60
CA GLU A 135 12.33 15.36 12.33
C GLU A 135 11.21 14.81 13.22
N TYR A 136 10.48 13.78 12.76
CA TYR A 136 9.37 13.20 13.50
C TYR A 136 9.85 12.11 14.47
N GLU A 137 9.60 12.28 15.76
CA GLU A 137 10.09 11.36 16.79
C GLU A 137 9.50 9.95 16.66
N GLU A 138 8.23 9.84 16.25
CA GLU A 138 7.60 8.53 16.00
C GLU A 138 8.30 7.77 14.87
N ASN A 139 8.71 8.47 13.81
CA ASN A 139 9.48 7.89 12.71
C ASN A 139 10.85 7.43 13.19
N ARG A 140 11.51 8.24 14.01
CA ARG A 140 12.81 7.92 14.61
C ARG A 140 12.76 6.63 15.41
N LEU A 141 11.80 6.50 16.32
CA LEU A 141 11.63 5.31 17.16
C LEU A 141 11.38 4.04 16.34
N LYS A 142 10.55 4.14 15.30
CA LYS A 142 10.23 3.00 14.45
C LYS A 142 11.41 2.57 13.58
N MET A 143 12.09 3.52 12.94
CA MET A 143 13.27 3.20 12.13
C MET A 143 14.44 2.73 12.98
N ASP A 144 14.66 3.30 14.17
CA ASP A 144 15.68 2.85 15.12
C ASP A 144 15.46 1.39 15.52
N LYS A 145 14.20 1.03 15.82
CA LYS A 145 13.83 -0.36 16.10
C LYS A 145 14.17 -1.27 14.91
N ILE A 146 13.78 -0.91 13.68
CA ILE A 146 14.06 -1.72 12.47
C ILE A 146 15.57 -1.94 12.30
N ILE A 147 16.37 -0.88 12.44
CA ILE A 147 17.83 -0.92 12.27
C ILE A 147 18.48 -1.79 13.35
N ARG A 148 18.07 -1.62 14.62
CA ARG A 148 18.58 -2.41 15.74
C ARG A 148 18.16 -3.88 15.67
N ASP A 149 16.91 -4.16 15.30
CA ASP A 149 16.42 -5.53 15.12
C ASP A 149 17.15 -6.24 13.97
N ALA A 150 17.59 -5.50 12.95
CA ALA A 150 18.45 -6.00 11.87
C ALA A 150 19.93 -6.14 12.27
N GLY A 151 20.32 -5.76 13.50
CA GLY A 151 21.71 -5.85 13.97
C GLY A 151 22.66 -4.86 13.30
N ILE A 152 22.14 -3.76 12.75
CA ILE A 152 22.94 -2.76 12.03
C ILE A 152 23.42 -1.70 13.03
N GLU A 153 24.73 -1.48 13.09
CA GLU A 153 25.34 -0.40 13.86
C GLU A 153 25.56 0.84 12.97
N LEU A 154 24.89 1.94 13.29
CA LEU A 154 25.02 3.20 12.56
C LEU A 154 26.32 3.95 12.96
N VAL A 155 26.89 4.67 12.00
CA VAL A 155 28.15 5.46 12.14
C VAL A 155 27.94 6.96 12.34
#